data_AF-A0A3S1PHM8-F1
#
_entry.id   AF-A0A3S1PHM8-F1
#
_cell.length_a   1.000
_cell.length_b   1.000
_cell.length_c   1.000
_cell.angle_alpha   90.00
_cell.angle_beta   90.00
_cell.angle_gamma   90.00
#
_symmetry.space_group_name_H-M   'P 1'
#
loop_
_entity.id
_entity.type
_entity.pdbx_description
1 polymer ?
#
loop_
_entity_poly.entity_id
_entity_poly.type
_entity_poly.pdbx_seq_one_letter_code
_entity_poly.pdbx_strand_id
1 'polypeptide(L)' 'PIYLEGEVVTGATLPDTVELREIPDYNYRYVYVNGQRALIDPQTRRIMYVVR' A
#
# COMPACT_ATOMS: atom_id res chain seq x y z
N PRO A 1 2.07 2.44 11.76
CA PRO A 1 2.42 1.24 10.95
C PRO A 1 1.25 0.27 11.05
N ILE A 2 0.82 -0.31 9.93
CA ILE A 2 -0.37 -1.19 9.92
C ILE A 2 0.10 -2.62 9.72
N TYR A 3 -0.47 -3.52 10.49
CA TYR A 3 -0.21 -4.95 10.40
C TYR A 3 -1.46 -5.62 9.86
N LEU A 4 -1.30 -6.30 8.73
CA LEU A 4 -2.36 -7.10 8.13
C LEU A 4 -2.00 -8.57 8.32
N GLU A 5 -3.00 -9.40 8.61
CA GLU A 5 -2.82 -10.84 8.61
C GLU A 5 -2.53 -11.31 7.18
N GLY A 6 -1.39 -11.98 6.98
CA GLY A 6 -0.94 -12.46 5.68
C GLY A 6 0.30 -11.74 5.10
N GLU A 7 0.76 -12.22 3.96
CA GLU A 7 1.93 -11.68 3.26
C GLU A 7 1.57 -10.43 2.44
N VAL A 8 2.46 -9.44 2.40
CA VAL A 8 2.32 -8.27 1.55
C VAL A 8 2.69 -8.65 0.12
N VAL A 9 1.68 -8.99 -0.69
CA VAL A 9 1.89 -9.42 -2.07
C VAL A 9 1.36 -8.39 -3.08
N THR A 10 2.03 -8.28 -4.22
CA THR A 10 1.54 -7.50 -5.35
C THR A 10 0.18 -8.00 -5.79
N GLY A 11 -0.75 -7.07 -6.03
CA GLY A 11 -2.10 -7.36 -6.49
C GLY A 11 -3.15 -7.51 -5.38
N ALA A 12 -2.75 -7.56 -4.11
CA ALA A 12 -3.69 -7.52 -2.98
C ALA A 12 -4.37 -6.14 -2.86
N THR A 13 -5.59 -6.12 -2.34
CA THR A 13 -6.36 -4.89 -2.07
C THR A 13 -6.32 -4.58 -0.58
N LEU A 14 -6.01 -3.32 -0.25
CA LEU A 14 -5.96 -2.87 1.14
C LEU A 14 -7.36 -2.51 1.65
N PRO A 15 -7.71 -2.88 2.90
CA PRO A 15 -8.93 -2.40 3.55
C PRO A 15 -9.00 -0.87 3.59
N ASP A 16 -10.22 -0.32 3.64
CA ASP A 16 -10.45 1.13 3.70
C ASP A 16 -9.92 1.77 5.00
N THR A 17 -9.75 0.95 6.04
CA THR A 17 -9.15 1.34 7.33
C THR A 17 -7.66 1.66 7.25
N VAL A 18 -7.01 1.32 6.13
CA VAL A 18 -5.58 1.59 5.91
C VAL A 18 -5.36 3.03 5.48
N GLU A 19 -4.65 3.81 6.29
CA GLU A 19 -4.26 5.15 5.89
C GLU A 19 -3.20 5.11 4.78
N LEU A 20 -3.53 5.74 3.64
CA LEU A 20 -2.64 5.87 2.49
C LEU A 20 -1.94 7.22 2.52
N ARG A 21 -0.61 7.22 2.39
CA ARG A 21 0.19 8.46 2.33
C ARG A 21 0.44 8.89 0.89
N GLU A 22 0.25 10.17 0.63
CA GLU A 22 0.46 10.77 -0.70
C GLU A 22 1.95 10.92 -1.03
N ILE A 23 2.26 10.88 -2.32
CA ILE A 23 3.57 11.20 -2.86
C ILE A 23 3.40 12.46 -3.71
N PRO A 24 4.05 13.58 -3.38
CA PRO A 24 3.99 14.80 -4.19
C PRO A 24 4.34 14.50 -5.64
N ASP A 25 3.63 15.11 -6.59
CA ASP A 25 3.86 14.99 -8.04
C ASP A 25 3.61 13.59 -8.66
N TYR A 26 3.06 12.64 -7.91
CA TYR A 26 2.71 11.31 -8.41
C TYR A 26 1.27 10.92 -8.07
N ASN A 27 0.65 10.15 -8.96
CA ASN A 27 -0.70 9.59 -8.76
C ASN A 27 -0.71 8.35 -7.85
N TYR A 28 0.45 7.92 -7.35
CA TYR A 28 0.57 6.78 -6.46
C TYR A 28 0.58 7.21 -5.00
N ARG A 29 0.06 6.33 -4.14
CA ARG A 29 0.22 6.45 -2.69
C ARG A 29 1.18 5.39 -2.18
N TYR A 30 1.68 5.56 -0.97
CA TYR A 30 2.45 4.54 -0.30
C TYR A 30 1.91 4.22 1.09
N VAL A 31 2.23 3.02 1.56
CA VAL A 31 1.90 2.55 2.90
C VAL A 31 3.05 1.69 3.43
N TYR A 32 3.11 1.55 4.75
CA TYR A 32 3.92 0.53 5.40
C TYR A 32 3.02 -0.57 5.93
N VAL A 33 3.13 -1.76 5.35
CA VAL A 33 2.41 -2.96 5.77
C VAL A 33 3.44 -3.98 6.22
N ASN A 34 3.28 -4.52 7.44
CA ASN A 34 4.18 -5.53 8.00
C ASN A 34 5.67 -5.12 7.93
N GLY A 35 5.96 -3.81 8.07
CA GLY A 35 7.31 -3.25 8.00
C GLY A 35 7.85 -3.00 6.58
N GLN A 36 7.15 -3.44 5.53
CA GLN A 36 7.54 -3.24 4.14
C GLN A 36 6.82 -2.03 3.53
N ARG A 37 7.52 -1.28 2.68
CA ARG A 37 6.93 -0.17 1.93
C ARG A 37 6.29 -0.70 0.65
N ALA A 38 5.05 -0.31 0.40
CA ALA A 38 4.33 -0.66 -0.82
C ALA A 38 3.79 0.59 -1.52
N LEU A 39 3.77 0.57 -2.86
CA LEU A 39 3.11 1.55 -3.72
C LEU A 39 1.72 1.07 -4.11
N ILE A 40 0.77 1.97 -4.01
CA ILE A 40 -0.67 1.69 -4.07
C ILE A 40 -1.31 2.59 -5.14
N ASP A 41 -2.21 2.00 -5.93
CA ASP A 41 -3.18 2.75 -6.72
C ASP A 41 -4.30 3.27 -5.79
N PRO A 42 -4.47 4.59 -5.64
CA PRO A 42 -5.45 5.16 -4.71
C PRO A 42 -6.91 4.91 -5.12
N GLN A 43 -7.20 4.66 -6.40
CA GLN A 43 -8.57 4.43 -6.87
C GLN A 43 -9.06 3.03 -6.50
N THR A 44 -8.17 2.04 -6.59
CA THR A 44 -8.49 0.63 -6.35
C THR A 44 -7.97 0.09 -5.03
N ARG A 45 -7.11 0.87 -4.33
CA ARG A 45 -6.37 0.46 -3.13
C ARG A 45 -5.53 -0.80 -3.32
N ARG A 46 -5.15 -1.08 -4.57
CA ARG A 46 -4.38 -2.27 -4.96
C ARG A 46 -2.89 -2.03 -4.80
N ILE A 47 -2.19 -3.02 -4.23
CA ILE A 47 -0.73 -3.04 -4.17
C ILE A 47 -0.19 -3.23 -5.58
N MET A 48 0.47 -2.21 -6.11
CA MET A 48 1.10 -2.24 -7.43
C MET A 48 2.55 -2.71 -7.34
N TYR A 49 3.25 -2.37 -6.26
CA TYR A 49 4.65 -2.74 -6.08
C TYR A 49 5.04 -2.80 -4.61
N VAL A 50 5.84 -3.79 -4.22
CA VAL A 50 6.46 -3.90 -2.90
C VAL A 50 7.94 -3.56 -3.04
N VAL A 51 8.37 -2.52 -2.32
CA VAL A 51 9.76 -2.07 -2.30
C VAL A 51 10.58 -3.05 -1.46
N ARG A 52 11.70 -3.50 -2.01
CA ARG A 52 12.65 -4.44 -1.38
C ARG A 52 13.96 -3.73 -1.06
#